data_AF-A0A9D6QYN2-F1
#
_entry.id   AF-A0A9D6QYN2-F1
#
_cell.length_a   1.000
_cell.length_b   1.000
_cell.length_c   1.000
_cell.angle_alpha   90.00
_cell.angle_beta   90.00
_cell.angle_gamma   90.00
#
_symmetry.space_group_name_H-M   'P 1'
#
loop_
_entity.id
_entity.type
_entity.pdbx_description
1 polymer ?
#
loop_
_entity_poly.entity_id
_entity_poly.type
_entity_poly.pdbx_seq_one_letter_code
_entity_poly.pdbx_strand_id
1 'polypeptide(L)'
;MKKITRREFLRLSAIGAGGILIAACAPSEPSPTPPRATLAPTQAPTLAPTTAPSATPISLRVLDENFPRAFYFRNAEGTATNTRNSYEDWDRTFSRLMGIEGKVFDEEFAAGGSAGRRLEFFTRFKKQHPDQLVVLHFNGGARDPRFESSKFFAGHWLYFNGAKILGAVPAESGETDIRVSDASLFKVNMGFFNISNEDIGLCELDANGKPNWFASEQVQLIAVNLQANTIRVKRGAYGTSPRAFAANRAYAAAHVTEGPWDARWNLMWYYNFTAKCPRDANGKSCADIYVDDLAEKFAPTPTARASWNFAAACVSASVRNS
;
A
#
# COMPACT_ATOMS: atom_id res chain seq x y z
N MET A 1 25.76 10.31 12.41
CA MET A 1 24.60 9.62 11.79
C MET A 1 25.09 8.76 10.64
N LYS A 2 24.84 7.44 10.68
CA LYS A 2 25.27 6.50 9.62
C LYS A 2 24.36 6.71 8.40
N LYS A 3 24.91 6.96 7.21
CA LYS A 3 24.11 7.11 5.97
C LYS A 3 23.44 5.77 5.67
N ILE A 4 22.13 5.70 5.80
CA ILE A 4 21.34 4.53 5.39
C ILE A 4 21.45 4.42 3.87
N THR A 5 21.90 3.28 3.39
CA THR A 5 21.95 2.98 1.96
C THR A 5 20.53 2.71 1.44
N ARG A 6 20.28 2.97 0.15
CA ARG A 6 18.97 2.72 -0.48
C ARG A 6 18.51 1.25 -0.34
N ARG A 7 19.44 0.30 -0.31
CA ARG A 7 19.16 -1.12 -0.07
C ARG A 7 18.68 -1.38 1.36
N GLU A 8 19.26 -0.69 2.34
CA GLU A 8 18.82 -0.76 3.74
C GLU A 8 17.44 -0.12 3.90
N PHE A 9 17.19 1.05 3.29
CA PHE A 9 15.87 1.68 3.34
C PHE A 9 14.75 0.76 2.81
N LEU A 10 14.96 0.15 1.63
CA LEU A 10 13.98 -0.78 1.03
C LEU A 10 13.81 -2.09 1.83
N ARG A 11 14.86 -2.59 2.48
CA ARG A 11 14.75 -3.75 3.38
C ARG A 11 13.98 -3.43 4.66
N LEU A 12 14.16 -2.21 5.18
CA LEU A 12 13.44 -1.75 6.36
C LEU A 12 11.95 -1.55 6.04
N SER A 13 11.59 -0.97 4.89
CA SER A 13 10.18 -0.83 4.51
C SER A 13 9.48 -2.18 4.29
N ALA A 14 10.15 -3.17 3.69
CA ALA A 14 9.60 -4.51 3.48
C ALA A 14 9.23 -5.26 4.79
N ILE A 15 9.92 -4.99 5.90
CA ILE A 15 9.62 -5.61 7.21
C ILE A 15 8.33 -5.03 7.83
N GLY A 16 7.91 -3.83 7.44
CA GLY A 16 6.69 -3.18 7.94
C GLY A 16 5.38 -3.72 7.35
N ALA A 17 5.44 -4.48 6.25
CA ALA A 17 4.25 -4.95 5.52
C ALA A 17 4.07 -6.49 5.50
N GLY A 18 4.99 -7.27 6.09
CA GLY A 18 4.98 -8.74 5.94
C GLY A 18 5.67 -9.52 7.06
N GLY A 19 5.38 -9.19 8.32
CA GLY A 19 6.09 -9.74 9.49
C GLY A 19 5.27 -10.64 10.42
N ILE A 20 4.79 -11.79 9.95
CA ILE A 20 4.71 -13.00 10.80
C ILE A 20 5.31 -14.16 10.00
N LEU A 21 6.62 -14.36 10.15
CA LEU A 21 7.27 -15.61 9.78
C LEU A 21 7.23 -16.54 11.00
N ILE A 22 6.71 -17.74 10.74
CA ILE A 22 6.71 -18.90 11.63
C ILE A 22 8.16 -19.19 12.03
N ALA A 23 8.44 -19.17 13.35
CA ALA A 23 9.67 -19.73 13.89
C ALA A 23 9.60 -21.26 13.75
N ALA A 24 10.22 -21.80 12.71
CA ALA A 24 10.45 -23.22 12.57
C ALA A 24 11.72 -23.59 13.37
N CYS A 25 11.53 -24.40 14.42
CA CYS A 25 12.62 -25.02 15.16
C CYS A 25 13.50 -25.84 14.20
N ALA A 26 14.81 -25.60 14.23
CA ALA A 26 15.79 -26.48 13.61
C ALA A 26 15.83 -27.82 14.36
N PRO A 27 15.91 -28.97 13.67
CA PRO A 27 16.07 -30.26 14.33
C PRO A 27 17.48 -30.39 14.90
N SER A 28 17.57 -30.62 16.22
CA SER A 28 18.78 -31.05 16.92
C SER A 28 19.13 -32.49 16.53
N GLU A 29 20.42 -32.75 16.30
CA GLU A 29 20.96 -34.09 16.00
C GLU A 29 20.58 -35.12 17.07
N PRO A 30 20.28 -36.37 16.68
CA PRO A 30 19.91 -37.42 17.62
C PRO A 30 21.15 -37.96 18.36
N SER A 31 21.13 -37.83 19.68
CA SER A 31 22.03 -38.58 20.56
C SER A 31 21.71 -40.08 20.53
N PRO A 32 22.70 -40.98 20.67
CA PRO A 32 22.48 -42.42 20.58
C PRO A 32 21.60 -42.94 21.73
N THR A 33 20.49 -43.58 21.37
CA THR A 33 19.52 -44.18 22.28
C THR A 33 20.08 -45.48 22.91
N PRO A 34 20.08 -45.63 24.25
CA PRO A 34 20.37 -46.93 24.88
C PRO A 34 19.26 -47.95 24.59
N PRO A 35 19.56 -49.26 24.62
CA PRO A 35 18.60 -50.29 24.21
C PRO A 35 17.34 -50.28 25.07
N ARG A 36 16.20 -50.25 24.38
CA ARG A 36 14.85 -50.18 24.95
C ARG A 36 14.49 -51.52 25.57
N ALA A 37 14.25 -51.54 26.88
CA ALA A 37 13.63 -52.69 27.55
C ALA A 37 12.20 -52.88 27.04
N THR A 38 11.89 -54.09 26.57
CA THR A 38 10.55 -54.49 26.15
C THR A 38 9.65 -54.62 27.39
N LEU A 39 8.81 -53.61 27.64
CA LEU A 39 7.72 -53.71 28.60
C LEU A 39 6.46 -54.26 27.90
N ALA A 40 5.75 -55.14 28.60
CA ALA A 40 4.51 -55.76 28.14
C ALA A 40 3.42 -54.70 27.85
N PRO A 41 2.52 -54.95 26.88
CA PRO A 41 1.51 -53.98 26.48
C PRO A 41 0.51 -53.73 27.62
N THR A 42 0.54 -52.52 28.15
CA THR A 42 -0.50 -52.01 29.04
C THR A 42 -1.70 -51.62 28.18
N GLN A 43 -2.87 -52.23 28.42
CA GLN A 43 -4.11 -51.85 27.74
C GLN A 43 -4.45 -50.40 28.09
N ALA A 44 -4.56 -49.55 27.06
CA ALA A 44 -4.95 -48.15 27.23
C ALA A 44 -6.43 -48.09 27.66
N PRO A 45 -6.77 -47.35 28.72
CA PRO A 45 -8.17 -47.19 29.13
C PRO A 45 -8.95 -46.45 28.04
N THR A 46 -10.09 -47.02 27.64
CA THR A 46 -11.04 -46.37 26.76
C THR A 46 -11.65 -45.17 27.51
N LEU A 47 -11.16 -43.96 27.21
CA LEU A 47 -11.76 -42.73 27.71
C LEU A 47 -13.09 -42.50 26.99
N ALA A 48 -14.17 -42.36 27.76
CA ALA A 48 -15.46 -41.96 27.24
C ALA A 48 -15.36 -40.56 26.58
N PRO A 49 -16.09 -40.31 25.48
CA PRO A 49 -16.06 -39.03 24.79
C PRO A 49 -16.49 -37.92 25.75
N THR A 50 -15.54 -37.04 26.09
CA THR A 50 -15.83 -35.83 26.86
C THR A 50 -16.72 -34.94 26.02
N THR A 51 -17.96 -34.77 26.46
CA THR A 51 -18.90 -33.84 25.84
C THR A 51 -18.35 -32.43 26.03
N ALA A 52 -17.96 -31.77 24.93
CA ALA A 52 -17.52 -30.39 25.01
C ALA A 52 -18.62 -29.54 25.66
N PRO A 53 -18.30 -28.68 26.64
CA PRO A 53 -19.30 -27.85 27.28
C PRO A 53 -20.00 -27.02 26.21
N SER A 54 -21.34 -27.10 26.20
CA SER A 54 -22.19 -26.28 25.35
C SER A 54 -22.13 -24.85 25.90
N ALA A 55 -21.15 -24.07 25.42
CA ALA A 55 -21.03 -22.67 25.78
C ALA A 55 -22.23 -21.91 25.22
N THR A 56 -22.93 -21.17 26.06
CA THR A 56 -23.94 -20.21 25.61
C THR A 56 -23.29 -19.25 24.63
N PRO A 57 -23.89 -18.99 23.45
CA PRO A 57 -23.31 -18.08 22.48
C PRO A 57 -23.10 -16.70 23.11
N ILE A 58 -21.86 -16.23 23.12
CA ILE A 58 -21.55 -14.86 23.55
C ILE A 58 -22.25 -13.89 22.59
N SER A 59 -22.90 -12.87 23.13
CA SER A 59 -23.43 -11.76 22.34
C SER A 59 -22.29 -11.11 21.54
N LEU A 60 -22.34 -11.21 20.21
CA LEU A 60 -21.32 -10.66 19.30
C LEU A 60 -21.57 -9.18 18.97
N ARG A 61 -21.79 -8.37 20.00
CA ARG A 61 -21.95 -6.92 19.88
C ARG A 61 -20.62 -6.24 20.11
N VAL A 62 -20.19 -5.49 19.12
CA VAL A 62 -18.82 -4.98 19.12
C VAL A 62 -18.57 -3.81 20.05
N LEU A 63 -19.61 -3.09 20.45
CA LEU A 63 -19.51 -1.96 21.38
C LEU A 63 -19.63 -2.39 22.85
N ASP A 64 -19.93 -3.67 23.11
CA ASP A 64 -19.97 -4.20 24.46
C ASP A 64 -18.54 -4.39 25.03
N GLU A 65 -18.46 -4.65 26.34
CA GLU A 65 -17.22 -4.85 27.09
C GLU A 65 -16.60 -6.26 26.88
N ASN A 66 -17.28 -7.12 26.11
CA ASN A 66 -16.87 -8.51 25.90
C ASN A 66 -15.53 -8.60 25.14
N PHE A 67 -14.60 -9.40 25.69
CA PHE A 67 -13.28 -9.68 25.11
C PHE A 67 -13.05 -11.20 24.98
N PRO A 68 -12.39 -11.68 23.91
CA PRO A 68 -11.80 -10.92 22.80
C PRO A 68 -12.83 -10.44 21.78
N ARG A 69 -12.55 -9.30 21.14
CA ARG A 69 -13.30 -8.84 19.95
C ARG A 69 -12.79 -9.59 18.73
N ALA A 70 -13.69 -10.29 18.05
CA ALA A 70 -13.37 -11.07 16.87
C ALA A 70 -14.03 -10.47 15.64
N PHE A 71 -13.25 -10.23 14.58
CA PHE A 71 -13.74 -9.74 13.29
C PHE A 71 -12.91 -10.35 12.16
N TYR A 72 -13.46 -10.34 10.95
CA TYR A 72 -12.73 -10.81 9.77
C TYR A 72 -11.78 -9.73 9.25
N PHE A 73 -10.49 -9.98 9.36
CA PHE A 73 -9.44 -9.12 8.83
C PHE A 73 -9.14 -9.48 7.36
N ARG A 74 -9.36 -8.54 6.42
CA ARG A 74 -8.94 -8.59 5.00
C ARG A 74 -9.54 -9.70 4.11
N ASN A 75 -10.14 -10.76 4.66
CA ASN A 75 -10.70 -11.87 3.88
C ASN A 75 -12.01 -11.50 3.17
N ALA A 76 -12.76 -10.57 3.76
CA ALA A 76 -14.07 -10.15 3.29
C ALA A 76 -14.00 -9.47 1.91
N GLU A 77 -13.01 -8.60 1.69
CA GLU A 77 -12.84 -7.87 0.43
C GLU A 77 -12.51 -8.82 -0.74
N GLY A 78 -11.58 -9.75 -0.56
CA GLY A 78 -11.13 -10.66 -1.61
C GLY A 78 -12.26 -11.57 -2.06
N THR A 79 -13.02 -12.08 -1.08
CA THR A 79 -14.18 -12.94 -1.34
C THR A 79 -15.31 -12.20 -2.05
N ALA A 80 -15.51 -10.90 -1.77
CA ALA A 80 -16.51 -10.07 -2.43
C ALA A 80 -16.17 -9.80 -3.91
N THR A 81 -14.87 -9.73 -4.27
CA THR A 81 -14.45 -9.52 -5.67
C THR A 81 -14.66 -10.74 -6.57
N ASN A 82 -14.80 -11.94 -6.00
CA ASN A 82 -15.05 -13.15 -6.77
C ASN A 82 -16.51 -13.17 -7.26
N THR A 83 -16.70 -13.06 -8.57
CA THR A 83 -18.02 -13.00 -9.23
C THR A 83 -18.86 -14.27 -9.05
N ARG A 84 -18.24 -15.38 -8.66
CA ARG A 84 -18.95 -16.64 -8.35
C ARG A 84 -19.66 -16.61 -7.01
N ASN A 85 -19.31 -15.68 -6.12
CA ASN A 85 -19.93 -15.57 -4.81
C ASN A 85 -21.12 -14.62 -4.88
N SER A 86 -22.31 -15.10 -4.56
CA SER A 86 -23.47 -14.25 -4.29
C SER A 86 -23.23 -13.38 -3.04
N TYR A 87 -23.99 -12.30 -2.88
CA TYR A 87 -23.95 -11.54 -1.63
C TYR A 87 -24.43 -12.42 -0.47
N GLU A 88 -25.47 -13.23 -0.70
CA GLU A 88 -26.12 -14.04 0.32
C GLU A 88 -25.18 -15.12 0.88
N ASP A 89 -24.35 -15.75 0.04
CA ASP A 89 -23.36 -16.73 0.50
C ASP A 89 -22.16 -16.06 1.18
N TRP A 90 -21.77 -14.88 0.69
CA TRP A 90 -20.75 -14.06 1.32
C TRP A 90 -21.21 -13.61 2.73
N ASP A 91 -22.42 -13.09 2.85
CA ASP A 91 -23.02 -12.62 4.10
C ASP A 91 -23.11 -13.74 5.15
N ARG A 92 -23.60 -14.93 4.74
CA ARG A 92 -23.65 -16.12 5.61
C ARG A 92 -22.27 -16.52 6.17
N THR A 93 -21.21 -16.18 5.45
CA THR A 93 -19.84 -16.43 5.88
C THR A 93 -19.35 -15.36 6.85
N PHE A 94 -19.54 -14.08 6.51
CA PHE A 94 -18.90 -12.97 7.22
C PHE A 94 -19.72 -12.35 8.36
N SER A 95 -21.02 -12.68 8.47
CA SER A 95 -21.88 -12.23 9.59
C SER A 95 -21.69 -13.02 10.89
N ARG A 96 -20.78 -14.01 10.92
CA ARG A 96 -20.59 -14.91 12.07
C ARG A 96 -19.72 -14.33 13.20
N LEU A 97 -19.07 -13.20 12.97
CA LEU A 97 -18.20 -12.53 13.93
C LEU A 97 -18.74 -11.12 14.24
N MET A 98 -18.02 -10.35 15.07
CA MET A 98 -18.44 -8.99 15.46
C MET A 98 -18.26 -7.95 14.34
N GLY A 99 -17.76 -8.34 13.16
CA GLY A 99 -17.65 -7.46 12.01
C GLY A 99 -16.62 -7.88 10.97
N ILE A 100 -16.37 -6.95 10.05
CA ILE A 100 -15.46 -7.11 8.91
C ILE A 100 -14.55 -5.88 8.77
N GLU A 101 -13.34 -6.11 8.29
CA GLU A 101 -12.41 -5.08 7.82
C GLU A 101 -12.02 -5.37 6.37
N GLY A 102 -11.94 -4.31 5.54
CA GLY A 102 -11.41 -4.44 4.19
C GLY A 102 -11.09 -3.12 3.48
N LYS A 103 -10.24 -3.21 2.46
CA LYS A 103 -10.00 -2.23 1.42
C LYS A 103 -11.12 -2.31 0.41
N VAL A 104 -12.00 -1.33 0.46
CA VAL A 104 -13.10 -1.17 -0.51
C VAL A 104 -12.83 -0.09 -1.55
N PHE A 105 -11.73 0.66 -1.37
CA PHE A 105 -11.21 1.59 -2.36
C PHE A 105 -10.09 0.95 -3.20
N ASP A 106 -9.74 1.66 -4.27
CA ASP A 106 -8.69 1.29 -5.23
C ASP A 106 -7.40 2.08 -4.97
N GLU A 107 -7.18 2.51 -3.71
CA GLU A 107 -6.06 3.39 -3.37
C GLU A 107 -4.70 2.72 -3.52
N GLU A 108 -4.66 1.39 -3.44
CA GLU A 108 -3.44 0.61 -3.62
C GLU A 108 -3.33 -0.09 -4.98
N PHE A 109 -4.46 -0.32 -5.64
CA PHE A 109 -4.50 -1.09 -6.88
C PHE A 109 -5.66 -0.65 -7.75
N ALA A 110 -5.38 -0.47 -9.05
CA ALA A 110 -6.41 -0.29 -10.06
C ALA A 110 -7.21 -1.59 -10.23
N ALA A 111 -8.15 -1.84 -9.33
CA ALA A 111 -8.97 -3.04 -9.34
C ALA A 111 -10.02 -2.93 -10.44
N GLY A 112 -9.65 -3.18 -11.70
CA GLY A 112 -10.49 -3.04 -12.91
C GLY A 112 -12.01 -3.18 -12.74
N GLY A 113 -12.67 -2.15 -12.20
CA GLY A 113 -14.09 -2.09 -11.88
C GLY A 113 -14.59 -2.82 -10.61
N SER A 114 -13.75 -3.48 -9.81
CA SER A 114 -14.22 -4.33 -8.68
C SER A 114 -14.49 -3.57 -7.37
N ALA A 115 -14.01 -2.33 -7.23
CA ALA A 115 -14.35 -1.47 -6.10
C ALA A 115 -15.86 -1.37 -5.91
N GLY A 116 -16.62 -1.19 -6.99
CA GLY A 116 -18.08 -1.07 -6.92
C GLY A 116 -18.78 -2.26 -6.24
N ARG A 117 -18.32 -3.49 -6.51
CA ARG A 117 -18.88 -4.70 -5.89
C ARG A 117 -18.50 -4.82 -4.42
N ARG A 118 -17.22 -4.59 -4.06
CA ARG A 118 -16.78 -4.56 -2.66
C ARG A 118 -17.57 -3.52 -1.87
N LEU A 119 -17.73 -2.34 -2.45
CA LEU A 119 -18.47 -1.22 -1.89
C LEU A 119 -19.93 -1.58 -1.62
N GLU A 120 -20.60 -2.22 -2.59
CA GLU A 120 -21.97 -2.68 -2.46
C GLU A 120 -22.12 -3.72 -1.34
N PHE A 121 -21.27 -4.74 -1.32
CA PHE A 121 -21.30 -5.81 -0.31
C PHE A 121 -21.12 -5.25 1.10
N PHE A 122 -20.10 -4.41 1.31
CA PHE A 122 -19.81 -3.85 2.64
C PHE A 122 -20.92 -2.89 3.10
N THR A 123 -21.48 -2.09 2.18
CA THR A 123 -22.60 -1.20 2.49
C THR A 123 -23.86 -1.99 2.84
N ARG A 124 -24.19 -3.01 2.05
CA ARG A 124 -25.37 -3.86 2.27
C ARG A 124 -25.24 -4.61 3.60
N PHE A 125 -24.05 -5.12 3.90
CA PHE A 125 -23.73 -5.77 5.17
C PHE A 125 -23.98 -4.85 6.36
N LYS A 126 -23.45 -3.62 6.35
CA LYS A 126 -23.65 -2.68 7.46
C LYS A 126 -25.12 -2.34 7.68
N LYS A 127 -25.91 -2.23 6.59
CA LYS A 127 -27.35 -1.98 6.67
C LYS A 127 -28.11 -3.16 7.29
N GLN A 128 -27.69 -4.39 7.02
CA GLN A 128 -28.37 -5.60 7.50
C GLN A 128 -27.89 -6.04 8.89
N HIS A 129 -26.66 -5.71 9.27
CA HIS A 129 -26.04 -6.05 10.56
C HIS A 129 -25.57 -4.78 11.29
N PRO A 130 -26.50 -3.92 11.75
CA PRO A 130 -26.15 -2.63 12.34
C PRO A 130 -25.28 -2.74 13.60
N ASP A 131 -25.37 -3.84 14.34
CA ASP A 131 -24.60 -4.10 15.57
C ASP A 131 -23.17 -4.63 15.31
N GLN A 132 -22.83 -4.95 14.05
CA GLN A 132 -21.51 -5.43 13.66
C GLN A 132 -20.64 -4.29 13.09
N LEU A 133 -19.32 -4.40 13.28
CA LEU A 133 -18.37 -3.47 12.69
C LEU A 133 -18.26 -3.67 11.19
N VAL A 134 -18.13 -2.55 10.50
CA VAL A 134 -17.51 -2.47 9.20
C VAL A 134 -16.38 -1.45 9.34
N VAL A 135 -15.16 -1.87 9.03
CA VAL A 135 -13.93 -1.07 9.18
C VAL A 135 -13.29 -0.89 7.81
N LEU A 136 -12.96 0.35 7.47
CA LEU A 136 -12.22 0.66 6.26
C LEU A 136 -10.74 0.45 6.57
N HIS A 137 -10.12 -0.44 5.80
CA HIS A 137 -8.67 -0.45 5.70
C HIS A 137 -8.28 0.49 4.56
N PHE A 138 -7.46 1.50 4.86
CA PHE A 138 -6.94 2.44 3.87
C PHE A 138 -5.42 2.54 4.01
N ASN A 139 -4.67 2.55 2.90
CA ASN A 139 -3.22 2.70 3.01
C ASN A 139 -2.84 4.12 3.48
N GLY A 140 -2.18 4.16 4.64
CA GLY A 140 -1.66 5.39 5.23
C GLY A 140 -0.33 5.83 4.68
N GLY A 141 0.52 4.89 4.23
CA GLY A 141 1.91 5.15 3.86
C GLY A 141 2.10 5.52 2.39
N ALA A 142 1.33 4.90 1.49
CA ALA A 142 1.49 5.06 0.05
C ALA A 142 0.16 4.95 -0.70
N ARG A 143 0.15 5.33 -1.98
CA ARG A 143 -0.99 5.11 -2.88
C ARG A 143 -0.57 4.82 -4.32
N ASP A 144 -1.42 4.18 -5.09
CA ASP A 144 -1.30 4.16 -6.56
C ASP A 144 -1.41 5.60 -7.08
N PRO A 145 -0.42 6.11 -7.83
CA PRO A 145 -0.44 7.46 -8.38
C PRO A 145 -1.56 7.72 -9.40
N ARG A 146 -2.31 6.70 -9.80
CA ARG A 146 -3.47 6.83 -10.69
C ARG A 146 -4.79 7.01 -9.93
N PHE A 147 -4.83 6.67 -8.64
CA PHE A 147 -6.04 6.80 -7.83
C PHE A 147 -6.21 8.26 -7.40
N GLU A 148 -7.28 8.92 -7.87
CA GLU A 148 -7.63 10.33 -7.52
C GLU A 148 -6.40 11.27 -7.51
N SER A 149 -5.61 11.20 -8.58
CA SER A 149 -4.26 11.79 -8.64
C SER A 149 -4.23 13.32 -8.56
N SER A 150 -5.34 14.00 -8.81
CA SER A 150 -5.41 15.47 -8.88
C SER A 150 -5.32 16.17 -7.51
N LYS A 151 -5.53 15.46 -6.40
CA LYS A 151 -5.56 16.08 -5.06
C LYS A 151 -4.17 16.43 -4.51
N PHE A 152 -3.13 15.74 -4.95
CA PHE A 152 -1.78 15.87 -4.41
C PHE A 152 -0.86 16.44 -5.49
N PHE A 153 -0.06 17.45 -5.13
CA PHE A 153 0.94 17.99 -6.06
C PHE A 153 2.27 17.24 -5.91
N ALA A 154 3.19 17.42 -6.85
CA ALA A 154 4.44 16.66 -6.90
C ALA A 154 5.27 16.74 -5.61
N GLY A 155 5.28 17.88 -4.91
CA GLY A 155 6.04 18.05 -3.67
C GLY A 155 5.49 17.27 -2.47
N HIS A 156 4.28 16.72 -2.56
CA HIS A 156 3.68 15.88 -1.53
C HIS A 156 4.22 14.45 -1.51
N TRP A 157 5.02 14.05 -2.49
CA TRP A 157 5.61 12.71 -2.57
C TRP A 157 7.04 12.68 -2.03
N LEU A 158 7.47 11.50 -1.59
CA LEU A 158 8.87 11.25 -1.28
C LEU A 158 9.64 10.84 -2.54
N TYR A 159 10.82 11.43 -2.70
CA TYR A 159 11.77 11.09 -3.77
C TYR A 159 13.10 10.65 -3.17
N PHE A 160 13.77 9.73 -3.85
CA PHE A 160 15.20 9.51 -3.61
C PHE A 160 16.02 10.70 -4.11
N ASN A 161 17.29 10.78 -3.69
CA ASN A 161 18.23 11.65 -4.38
C ASN A 161 18.32 11.23 -5.86
N GLY A 162 18.14 12.19 -6.74
CA GLY A 162 18.17 12.06 -8.18
C GLY A 162 19.40 12.67 -8.86
N ALA A 163 19.30 12.86 -10.17
CA ALA A 163 20.36 13.34 -11.03
C ALA A 163 19.96 14.65 -11.74
N LYS A 164 20.95 15.49 -12.05
CA LYS A 164 20.74 16.67 -12.91
C LYS A 164 20.46 16.20 -14.34
N ILE A 165 19.54 16.86 -15.02
CA ILE A 165 19.28 16.67 -16.45
C ILE A 165 20.26 17.54 -17.23
N LEU A 166 21.10 16.92 -18.06
CA LEU A 166 22.23 17.57 -18.73
C LEU A 166 21.86 18.11 -20.11
N GLY A 167 20.87 17.50 -20.78
CA GLY A 167 20.38 17.93 -22.10
C GLY A 167 19.07 18.70 -22.00
N ALA A 168 18.74 19.47 -23.03
CA ALA A 168 17.39 20.02 -23.16
C ALA A 168 16.41 18.88 -23.43
N VAL A 169 15.22 18.96 -22.84
CA VAL A 169 14.15 17.99 -23.01
C VAL A 169 12.94 18.74 -23.57
N PRO A 170 12.44 18.43 -24.79
CA PRO A 170 11.29 19.12 -25.35
C PRO A 170 9.98 18.68 -24.68
N ALA A 171 8.95 19.51 -24.82
CA ALA A 171 7.58 19.23 -24.34
C ALA A 171 6.83 18.29 -25.31
N GLU A 172 7.41 17.12 -25.57
CA GLU A 172 6.88 16.14 -26.53
C GLU A 172 6.32 14.92 -25.81
N SER A 173 5.20 14.40 -26.33
CA SER A 173 4.59 13.16 -25.84
C SER A 173 5.36 11.93 -26.35
N GLY A 174 5.14 10.78 -25.71
CA GLY A 174 5.74 9.51 -26.12
C GLY A 174 6.97 9.16 -25.29
N GLU A 175 7.95 8.50 -25.91
CA GLU A 175 9.19 8.09 -25.26
C GLU A 175 10.30 9.10 -25.52
N THR A 176 11.12 9.37 -24.50
CA THR A 176 12.26 10.30 -24.63
C THR A 176 13.47 9.75 -23.90
N ASP A 177 14.64 9.84 -24.54
CA ASP A 177 15.92 9.65 -23.87
C ASP A 177 16.38 10.95 -23.21
N ILE A 178 16.61 10.90 -21.90
CA ILE A 178 17.07 12.03 -21.12
C ILE A 178 18.48 11.74 -20.63
N ARG A 179 19.44 12.60 -21.00
CA ARG A 179 20.81 12.54 -20.49
C ARG A 179 20.85 13.11 -19.07
N VAL A 180 21.33 12.31 -18.13
CA VAL A 180 21.39 12.64 -16.71
C VAL A 180 22.83 12.60 -16.20
N SER A 181 23.09 13.24 -15.06
CA SER A 181 24.43 13.26 -14.46
C SER A 181 24.87 11.91 -13.90
N ASP A 182 23.92 11.06 -13.51
CA ASP A 182 24.18 9.72 -13.00
C ASP A 182 22.95 8.83 -13.23
N ALA A 183 23.03 7.94 -14.23
CA ALA A 183 21.94 7.03 -14.55
C ALA A 183 21.81 5.85 -13.57
N SER A 184 22.82 5.59 -12.73
CA SER A 184 22.80 4.49 -11.74
C SER A 184 21.82 4.73 -10.58
N LEU A 185 21.31 5.96 -10.45
CA LEU A 185 20.29 6.33 -9.47
C LEU A 185 18.89 5.81 -9.82
N PHE A 186 18.67 5.29 -11.03
CA PHE A 186 17.36 4.82 -11.50
C PHE A 186 17.35 3.31 -11.70
N LYS A 187 16.21 2.67 -11.44
CA LYS A 187 16.09 1.21 -11.48
C LYS A 187 14.96 0.71 -12.37
N VAL A 188 15.30 -0.29 -13.16
CA VAL A 188 14.36 -1.14 -13.90
C VAL A 188 14.30 -2.53 -13.26
N ASN A 189 13.28 -3.31 -13.59
CA ASN A 189 13.11 -4.69 -13.13
C ASN A 189 13.19 -4.86 -11.61
N MET A 190 12.48 -3.99 -10.89
CA MET A 190 12.36 -3.97 -9.43
C MET A 190 10.98 -4.45 -8.96
N GLY A 191 10.75 -4.33 -7.65
CA GLY A 191 9.56 -4.85 -6.98
C GLY A 191 9.68 -6.33 -6.62
N PHE A 192 8.65 -6.89 -6.01
CA PHE A 192 8.67 -8.29 -5.55
C PHE A 192 8.85 -9.29 -6.70
N PHE A 193 8.32 -8.97 -7.88
CA PHE A 193 8.34 -9.82 -9.07
C PHE A 193 9.42 -9.45 -10.09
N ASN A 194 10.24 -8.42 -9.84
CA ASN A 194 11.24 -7.88 -10.78
C ASN A 194 10.67 -7.47 -12.17
N ILE A 195 9.42 -7.04 -12.22
CA ILE A 195 8.72 -6.66 -13.47
C ILE A 195 8.40 -5.17 -13.55
N SER A 196 8.66 -4.39 -12.50
CA SER A 196 8.31 -2.98 -12.44
C SER A 196 9.53 -2.10 -12.64
N ASN A 197 9.34 -0.95 -13.26
CA ASN A 197 10.36 0.09 -13.33
C ASN A 197 9.95 1.26 -12.43
N GLU A 198 10.93 2.06 -12.01
CA GLU A 198 10.62 3.24 -11.20
C GLU A 198 9.75 4.27 -11.94
N ASP A 199 8.96 4.99 -11.15
CA ASP A 199 8.36 6.24 -11.58
C ASP A 199 9.28 7.39 -11.19
N ILE A 200 9.33 8.42 -12.04
CA ILE A 200 10.29 9.52 -11.90
C ILE A 200 9.55 10.85 -11.93
N GLY A 201 9.87 11.73 -10.99
CA GLY A 201 9.54 13.14 -11.06
C GLY A 201 10.65 13.90 -11.79
N LEU A 202 10.28 14.60 -12.87
CA LEU A 202 11.11 15.61 -13.51
C LEU A 202 10.69 16.98 -12.97
N CYS A 203 11.64 17.84 -12.62
CA CYS A 203 11.34 19.19 -12.20
C CYS A 203 12.45 20.18 -12.59
N GLU A 204 12.10 21.46 -12.65
CA GLU A 204 13.10 22.52 -12.74
C GLU A 204 13.94 22.64 -11.45
N LEU A 205 15.13 23.20 -11.57
CA LEU A 205 15.94 23.62 -10.43
C LEU A 205 15.69 25.11 -10.14
N ASP A 206 15.50 25.46 -8.87
CA ASP A 206 15.41 26.84 -8.42
C ASP A 206 16.78 27.56 -8.51
N ALA A 207 16.80 28.85 -8.16
CA ALA A 207 18.02 29.67 -8.17
C ALA A 207 19.14 29.13 -7.26
N ASN A 208 18.80 28.33 -6.25
CA ASN A 208 19.73 27.71 -5.32
C ASN A 208 20.13 26.28 -5.74
N GLY A 209 19.67 25.81 -6.91
CA GLY A 209 19.91 24.46 -7.40
C GLY A 209 19.11 23.39 -6.66
N LYS A 210 18.00 23.74 -6.01
CA LYS A 210 17.08 22.79 -5.37
C LYS A 210 15.92 22.41 -6.30
N PRO A 211 15.37 21.18 -6.18
CA PRO A 211 14.18 20.77 -6.93
C PRO A 211 12.98 21.70 -6.71
N ASN A 212 12.40 22.19 -7.81
CA ASN A 212 11.17 22.98 -7.82
C ASN A 212 9.97 22.13 -8.29
N TRP A 213 9.30 21.49 -7.34
CA TRP A 213 8.16 20.60 -7.61
C TRP A 213 6.88 21.30 -8.09
N PHE A 214 6.84 22.64 -8.16
CA PHE A 214 5.73 23.34 -8.82
C PHE A 214 5.85 23.33 -10.36
N ALA A 215 7.07 23.20 -10.86
CA ALA A 215 7.36 23.10 -12.29
C ALA A 215 7.82 21.68 -12.61
N SER A 216 6.89 20.73 -12.51
CA SER A 216 7.20 19.30 -12.60
C SER A 216 6.36 18.54 -13.62
N GLU A 217 6.89 17.40 -14.03
CA GLU A 217 6.22 16.36 -14.82
C GLU A 217 6.49 15.01 -14.14
N GLN A 218 5.50 14.10 -14.15
CA GLN A 218 5.70 12.72 -13.72
C GLN A 218 5.86 11.83 -14.95
N VAL A 219 6.85 10.95 -14.95
CA VAL A 219 7.17 10.07 -16.08
C VAL A 219 7.36 8.64 -15.60
N GLN A 220 7.15 7.68 -16.51
CA GLN A 220 7.40 6.27 -16.24
C GLN A 220 8.74 5.87 -16.84
N LEU A 221 9.63 5.24 -16.06
CA LEU A 221 10.90 4.74 -16.57
C LEU A 221 10.68 3.50 -17.45
N ILE A 222 11.34 3.47 -18.60
CA ILE A 222 11.31 2.35 -19.55
C ILE A 222 12.64 1.60 -19.51
N ALA A 223 13.75 2.33 -19.60
CA ALA A 223 15.09 1.75 -19.66
C ALA A 223 16.15 2.66 -19.05
N VAL A 224 17.27 2.06 -18.63
CA VAL A 224 18.47 2.75 -18.14
C VAL A 224 19.66 2.32 -18.98
N ASN A 225 20.42 3.29 -19.49
CA ASN A 225 21.69 3.06 -20.19
C ASN A 225 22.82 3.71 -19.40
N LEU A 226 23.61 2.87 -18.72
CA LEU A 226 24.70 3.32 -17.85
C LEU A 226 25.91 3.84 -18.64
N GLN A 227 26.15 3.31 -19.84
CA GLN A 227 27.27 3.71 -20.68
C GLN A 227 27.06 5.12 -21.25
N ALA A 228 25.83 5.43 -21.67
CA ALA A 228 25.47 6.73 -22.22
C ALA A 228 25.04 7.75 -21.14
N ASN A 229 24.86 7.30 -19.88
CA ASN A 229 24.21 8.06 -18.81
C ASN A 229 22.86 8.65 -19.25
N THR A 230 22.01 7.79 -19.82
CA THR A 230 20.67 8.16 -20.25
C THR A 230 19.61 7.27 -19.60
N ILE A 231 18.44 7.87 -19.39
CA ILE A 231 17.22 7.16 -19.02
C ILE A 231 16.19 7.34 -20.14
N ARG A 232 15.51 6.26 -20.52
CA ARG A 232 14.37 6.32 -21.44
C ARG A 232 13.09 6.36 -20.62
N VAL A 233 12.24 7.33 -20.87
CA VAL A 233 11.00 7.53 -20.11
C VAL A 233 9.79 7.70 -21.02
N LYS A 234 8.62 7.26 -20.56
CA LYS A 234 7.32 7.65 -21.12
C LYS A 234 6.87 8.96 -20.47
N ARG A 235 6.69 9.98 -21.30
CA ARG A 235 6.36 11.36 -20.91
C ARG A 235 4.90 11.53 -20.49
N GLY A 236 4.62 12.55 -19.67
CA GLY A 236 3.25 12.94 -19.29
C GLY A 236 2.45 11.84 -18.60
N ALA A 237 3.05 11.12 -17.66
CA ALA A 237 2.38 10.06 -16.92
C ALA A 237 1.60 10.62 -15.71
N TYR A 238 0.73 9.78 -15.13
CA TYR A 238 0.11 10.02 -13.82
C TYR A 238 -0.74 11.31 -13.72
N GLY A 239 -1.39 11.69 -14.83
CA GLY A 239 -2.21 12.89 -14.89
C GLY A 239 -1.43 14.19 -15.12
N THR A 240 -0.12 14.10 -15.40
CA THR A 240 0.68 15.25 -15.85
C THR A 240 0.77 15.33 -17.37
N SER A 241 1.29 16.43 -17.90
CA SER A 241 1.54 16.61 -19.34
C SER A 241 3.04 16.85 -19.58
N PRO A 242 3.57 16.49 -20.77
CA PRO A 242 4.97 16.75 -21.10
C PRO A 242 5.35 18.22 -20.94
N ARG A 243 6.50 18.48 -20.31
CA ARG A 243 7.05 19.83 -20.13
C ARG A 243 8.42 19.94 -20.80
N ALA A 244 8.75 21.16 -21.23
CA ALA A 244 10.09 21.45 -21.68
C ALA A 244 10.99 21.70 -20.47
N PHE A 245 12.20 21.14 -20.49
CA PHE A 245 13.23 21.39 -19.49
C PHE A 245 14.51 21.87 -20.18
N ALA A 246 15.07 22.97 -19.70
CA ALA A 246 16.34 23.47 -20.20
C ALA A 246 17.53 22.63 -19.70
N ALA A 247 18.54 22.50 -20.55
CA ALA A 247 19.78 21.79 -20.22
C ALA A 247 20.42 22.33 -18.92
N ASN A 248 20.84 21.44 -18.02
CA ASN A 248 21.46 21.77 -16.73
C ASN A 248 20.59 22.59 -15.76
N ARG A 249 19.29 22.74 -16.05
CA ARG A 249 18.33 23.51 -15.25
C ARG A 249 17.20 22.66 -14.71
N ALA A 250 17.32 21.34 -14.80
CA ALA A 250 16.30 20.41 -14.34
C ALA A 250 16.90 19.20 -13.62
N TYR A 251 16.04 18.47 -12.95
CA TYR A 251 16.37 17.37 -12.06
C TYR A 251 15.39 16.22 -12.28
N ALA A 252 15.92 15.00 -12.29
CA ALA A 252 15.14 13.77 -12.36
C ALA A 252 15.35 13.00 -11.06
N ALA A 253 14.27 12.65 -10.36
CA ALA A 253 14.34 11.87 -9.12
C ALA A 253 13.31 10.75 -9.13
N ALA A 254 13.74 9.54 -8.77
CA ALA A 254 12.83 8.41 -8.62
C ALA A 254 11.95 8.59 -7.37
N HIS A 255 10.67 8.25 -7.49
CA HIS A 255 9.77 8.14 -6.34
C HIS A 255 10.27 7.09 -5.36
N VAL A 256 10.07 7.34 -4.07
CA VAL A 256 10.16 6.29 -3.07
C VAL A 256 8.87 5.48 -3.16
N THR A 257 8.99 4.16 -3.36
CA THR A 257 7.84 3.30 -3.64
C THR A 257 7.82 2.03 -2.80
N GLU A 258 6.63 1.44 -2.69
CA GLU A 258 6.41 0.06 -2.24
C GLU A 258 5.63 -0.77 -3.26
N GLY A 259 5.61 -2.09 -3.03
CA GLY A 259 5.00 -3.04 -3.93
C GLY A 259 5.81 -3.27 -5.23
N PRO A 260 5.14 -3.67 -6.32
CA PRO A 260 3.75 -4.13 -6.34
C PRO A 260 3.59 -5.44 -5.54
N TRP A 261 2.43 -5.63 -4.91
CA TRP A 261 2.14 -6.82 -4.09
C TRP A 261 1.47 -7.97 -4.89
N ASP A 262 1.09 -7.70 -6.14
CA ASP A 262 0.65 -8.68 -7.16
C ASP A 262 1.26 -8.26 -8.51
N ALA A 263 1.52 -9.23 -9.40
CA ALA A 263 2.16 -8.98 -10.69
C ALA A 263 1.35 -8.05 -11.61
N ARG A 264 0.05 -7.86 -11.36
CA ARG A 264 -0.83 -6.98 -12.13
C ARG A 264 -0.95 -5.57 -11.53
N TRP A 265 -0.34 -5.33 -10.38
CA TRP A 265 -0.49 -4.07 -9.65
C TRP A 265 0.64 -3.10 -9.95
N ASN A 266 0.44 -1.84 -9.58
CA ASN A 266 1.40 -0.77 -9.79
C ASN A 266 2.30 -0.58 -8.56
N LEU A 267 3.43 0.09 -8.76
CA LEU A 267 4.16 0.69 -7.65
C LEU A 267 3.32 1.79 -7.01
N MET A 268 3.37 1.86 -5.68
CA MET A 268 2.68 2.89 -4.91
C MET A 268 3.69 3.93 -4.43
N TRP A 269 3.32 5.19 -4.45
CA TRP A 269 4.18 6.31 -4.05
C TRP A 269 3.98 6.63 -2.58
N TYR A 270 5.09 6.76 -1.84
CA TYR A 270 5.03 7.18 -0.45
C TYR A 270 4.69 8.66 -0.30
N TYR A 271 3.78 8.95 0.63
CA TYR A 271 3.47 10.31 1.06
C TYR A 271 4.64 10.95 1.81
N ASN A 272 4.81 12.25 1.64
CA ASN A 272 5.76 13.05 2.40
C ASN A 272 5.09 13.71 3.62
N PHE A 273 4.95 12.97 4.71
CA PHE A 273 4.42 13.52 5.98
C PHE A 273 5.47 14.21 6.85
N THR A 274 6.64 14.53 6.30
CA THR A 274 7.66 15.23 7.08
C THR A 274 7.19 16.65 7.39
N ALA A 275 7.61 17.21 8.52
CA ALA A 275 7.38 18.62 8.86
C ALA A 275 8.01 19.60 7.85
N LYS A 276 8.86 19.11 6.94
CA LYS A 276 9.50 19.86 5.85
C LYS A 276 8.87 19.58 4.48
N CYS A 277 7.72 18.91 4.44
CA CYS A 277 6.98 18.70 3.20
C CYS A 277 6.72 20.04 2.51
N PRO A 278 7.06 20.16 1.20
CA PRO A 278 6.64 21.29 0.39
C PRO A 278 5.14 21.55 0.52
N ARG A 279 4.77 22.81 0.72
CA ARG A 279 3.38 23.25 0.72
C ARG A 279 2.93 23.50 -0.72
N ASP A 280 1.66 23.22 -1.01
CA ASP A 280 1.06 23.47 -2.31
C ASP A 280 0.74 24.97 -2.51
N ALA A 281 0.08 25.31 -3.62
CA ALA A 281 -0.30 26.68 -3.94
C ALA A 281 -1.31 27.29 -2.92
N ASN A 282 -2.01 26.45 -2.16
CA ASN A 282 -2.94 26.85 -1.10
C ASN A 282 -2.27 26.85 0.28
N GLY A 283 -0.96 26.62 0.35
CA GLY A 283 -0.22 26.54 1.61
C GLY A 283 -0.40 25.21 2.35
N LYS A 284 -0.97 24.17 1.74
CA LYS A 284 -1.23 22.87 2.38
C LYS A 284 -0.08 21.89 2.19
N SER A 285 0.31 21.22 3.27
CA SER A 285 1.24 20.09 3.25
C SER A 285 0.55 18.81 2.78
N CYS A 286 1.31 17.74 2.55
CA CYS A 286 0.75 16.43 2.22
C CYS A 286 -0.20 15.92 3.32
N ALA A 287 0.14 16.15 4.59
CA ALA A 287 -0.68 15.72 5.71
C ALA A 287 -2.02 16.46 5.74
N ASP A 288 -2.02 17.77 5.46
CA ASP A 288 -3.24 18.58 5.39
C ASP A 288 -4.18 18.05 4.30
N ILE A 289 -3.65 17.82 3.08
CA ILE A 289 -4.43 17.25 1.97
C ILE A 289 -4.92 15.84 2.28
N TYR A 290 -4.09 15.00 2.91
CA TYR A 290 -4.47 13.63 3.24
C TYR A 290 -5.62 13.59 4.27
N VAL A 291 -5.59 14.45 5.28
CA VAL A 291 -6.68 14.57 6.26
C VAL A 291 -7.96 15.03 5.58
N ASP A 292 -7.89 16.03 4.70
CA ASP A 292 -9.06 16.51 3.96
C ASP A 292 -9.63 15.42 3.02
N ASP A 293 -8.78 14.71 2.28
CA ASP A 293 -9.19 13.61 1.39
C ASP A 293 -9.86 12.49 2.18
N LEU A 294 -9.31 12.13 3.34
CA LEU A 294 -9.88 11.10 4.19
C LEU A 294 -11.21 11.57 4.80
N ALA A 295 -11.29 12.80 5.30
CA ALA A 295 -12.50 13.37 5.88
C ALA A 295 -13.65 13.44 4.85
N GLU A 296 -13.35 13.79 3.60
CA GLU A 296 -14.33 13.80 2.50
C GLU A 296 -14.97 12.42 2.30
N LYS A 297 -14.18 11.34 2.43
CA LYS A 297 -14.68 9.96 2.26
C LYS A 297 -15.64 9.52 3.37
N PHE A 298 -15.59 10.17 4.53
CA PHE A 298 -16.52 9.94 5.65
C PHE A 298 -17.64 11.00 5.73
N ALA A 299 -17.64 12.01 4.86
CA ALA A 299 -18.64 13.06 4.90
C ALA A 299 -20.03 12.51 4.50
N PRO A 300 -21.12 12.94 5.18
CA PRO A 300 -22.47 12.63 4.76
C PRO A 300 -22.77 13.37 3.44
N THR A 301 -22.74 12.66 2.30
CA THR A 301 -22.98 13.29 0.99
C THR A 301 -24.47 13.29 0.60
N PRO A 302 -25.00 14.37 -0.01
CA PRO A 302 -26.41 14.46 -0.43
C PRO A 302 -26.78 13.52 -1.59
N THR A 303 -25.80 13.13 -2.40
CA THR A 303 -25.96 12.18 -3.49
C THR A 303 -25.44 10.82 -3.03
N ALA A 304 -26.33 9.98 -2.51
CA ALA A 304 -26.14 8.58 -2.13
C ALA A 304 -24.91 7.85 -2.72
N ARG A 305 -23.72 8.10 -2.18
CA ARG A 305 -22.67 7.10 -2.02
C ARG A 305 -22.65 6.79 -0.54
N ALA A 306 -23.64 5.99 -0.14
CA ALA A 306 -23.83 5.35 1.16
C ALA A 306 -23.33 6.14 2.37
N SER A 307 -24.22 6.55 3.26
CA SER A 307 -23.88 6.91 4.65
C SER A 307 -22.87 5.92 5.25
N TRP A 308 -21.59 6.29 5.24
CA TRP A 308 -20.47 5.46 5.64
C TRP A 308 -20.35 5.49 7.15
N ASN A 309 -21.13 4.66 7.86
CA ASN A 309 -20.91 4.44 9.29
C ASN A 309 -19.79 3.41 9.49
N PHE A 310 -18.58 3.77 9.06
CA PHE A 310 -17.36 3.07 9.49
C PHE A 310 -17.06 3.47 10.94
N ALA A 311 -16.80 2.49 11.81
CA ALA A 311 -16.54 2.79 13.22
C ALA A 311 -15.08 3.20 13.50
N ALA A 312 -14.18 3.00 12.54
CA ALA A 312 -12.78 3.40 12.60
C ALA A 312 -12.12 3.25 11.22
N ALA A 313 -11.05 4.02 10.97
CA ALA A 313 -10.06 3.73 9.94
C ALA A 313 -8.78 3.24 10.63
N CYS A 314 -8.29 2.07 10.24
CA CYS A 314 -6.95 1.64 10.63
C CYS A 314 -5.94 2.25 9.66
N VAL A 315 -5.30 3.35 10.07
CA VAL A 315 -4.18 3.94 9.33
C VAL A 315 -2.89 3.28 9.82
N SER A 316 -2.35 2.36 9.05
CA SER A 316 -1.01 1.84 9.31
C SER A 316 0.01 2.85 8.80
N ALA A 317 0.62 3.62 9.71
CA ALA A 317 1.81 4.40 9.44
C ALA A 317 2.94 3.83 10.30
N SER A 318 3.90 3.14 9.67
CA SER A 318 5.17 2.79 10.33
C SER A 318 6.00 4.07 10.51
N VAL A 319 5.71 4.85 11.55
CA VAL A 319 6.59 5.95 11.98
C VAL A 319 7.74 5.33 12.76
N ARG A 320 8.92 5.25 12.13
CA ARG A 320 10.16 5.01 12.87
C ARG A 320 10.66 6.35 13.37
N ASN A 321 10.73 6.52 14.69
CA ASN A 321 11.56 7.55 15.28
C ASN A 321 13.01 7.34 14.82
N SER A 322 13.61 8.45 14.37
CA SER A 322 14.97 8.50 13.80
C SER A 322 16.04 8.41 14.88
#